data_AF-A0A2G1NXT1-F1
#
_entry.id   AF-A0A2G1NXT1-F1
#
_cell.length_a   1.000
_cell.length_b   1.000
_cell.length_c   1.000
_cell.angle_alpha   90.00
_cell.angle_beta   90.00
_cell.angle_gamma   90.00
#
_symmetry.space_group_name_H-M   'P 1'
#
loop_
_entity.id
_entity.type
_entity.pdbx_description
1 polymer ?
#
loop_
_entity_poly.entity_id
_entity_poly.type
_entity_poly.pdbx_seq_one_letter_code
_entity_poly.pdbx_strand_id
1 'polypeptide(L)' 'HVASFSRKDEPRGERTMEWGTTHAFRHAPHAPEVIYDTGGIGKEAMVRLVGCDALHVVERAVAIARIVGGNFE' A
#
# COMPACT_ATOMS: atom_id res chain seq x y z
N HIS A 1 -0.88 -11.10 -0.37
CA HIS A 1 -2.22 -10.49 -0.32
C HIS A 1 -2.12 -8.97 -0.40
N VAL A 2 -2.92 -8.33 -1.25
CA VAL A 2 -2.92 -6.87 -1.48
C VAL A 2 -4.21 -6.27 -0.92
N ALA A 3 -4.11 -5.10 -0.30
CA ALA A 3 -5.26 -4.32 0.16
C ALA A 3 -5.17 -2.87 -0.34
N SER A 4 -6.27 -2.13 -0.22
CA SER A 4 -6.33 -0.73 -0.62
C SER A 4 -7.29 0.07 0.23
N PHE A 5 -7.19 1.38 0.14
CA PHE A 5 -8.21 2.31 0.61
C PHE A 5 -8.34 3.47 -0.39
N SER A 6 -9.50 4.13 -0.37
CA SER A 6 -9.75 5.35 -1.14
C SER A 6 -9.70 6.55 -0.22
N ARG A 7 -8.93 7.58 -0.58
CA ARG A 7 -8.90 8.85 0.17
C ARG A 7 -10.26 9.57 0.22
N LYS A 8 -11.18 9.22 -0.68
CA LYS A 8 -12.54 9.79 -0.70
C LYS A 8 -13.42 9.25 0.43
N ASP A 9 -13.05 8.09 0.99
CA ASP A 9 -13.83 7.44 2.03
C ASP A 9 -13.31 7.83 3.43
N GLU A 10 -12.29 8.68 3.50
CA GLU A 10 -11.70 9.16 4.75
C GLU A 10 -12.71 10.00 5.53
N PRO A 11 -13.05 9.61 6.78
CA PRO A 11 -13.91 10.40 7.64
C PRO A 11 -13.29 11.76 7.97
N ARG A 12 -14.14 12.76 8.17
CA ARG A 12 -13.69 14.10 8.54
C ARG A 12 -12.95 14.09 9.88
N GLY A 13 -11.75 14.65 9.90
CA GLY A 13 -10.93 14.81 11.12
C GLY A 13 -9.97 13.66 11.38
N GLU A 14 -9.94 12.64 10.52
CA GLU A 14 -8.97 11.55 10.59
C GLU A 14 -7.60 11.93 10.01
N ARG A 15 -6.60 11.10 10.32
CA ARG A 15 -5.28 11.16 9.67
C ARG A 15 -5.21 10.08 8.60
N THR A 16 -5.14 10.47 7.33
CA THR A 16 -5.24 9.56 6.18
C THR A 16 -4.37 8.30 6.30
N MET A 17 -3.14 8.42 6.80
CA MET A 17 -2.23 7.27 6.91
C MET A 17 -2.64 6.29 8.00
N GLU A 18 -3.16 6.78 9.13
CA GLU A 18 -3.61 5.91 10.21
C GLU A 18 -4.94 5.26 9.90
N TRP A 19 -5.91 6.08 9.46
CA TRP A 19 -7.21 5.60 9.05
C TRP A 19 -7.10 4.65 7.85
N GLY A 20 -6.40 5.05 6.78
CA GLY A 20 -6.29 4.27 5.56
C GLY A 20 -5.58 2.92 5.77
N THR A 21 -4.51 2.90 6.57
CA THR A 21 -3.83 1.66 6.93
C THR A 21 -4.73 0.76 7.76
N THR A 22 -5.38 1.30 8.80
CA THR A 22 -6.31 0.54 9.65
C THR A 22 -7.48 -0.01 8.84
N HIS A 23 -8.04 0.80 7.95
CA HIS A 23 -9.12 0.42 7.04
C HIS A 23 -8.70 -0.74 6.13
N ALA A 24 -7.53 -0.64 5.50
CA ALA A 24 -7.00 -1.69 4.63
C ALA A 24 -6.77 -3.01 5.38
N PHE A 25 -6.24 -2.95 6.61
CA PHE A 25 -6.05 -4.13 7.46
C PHE A 25 -7.37 -4.78 7.89
N ARG A 26 -8.38 -3.99 8.25
CA ARG A 26 -9.68 -4.50 8.73
C ARG A 26 -10.50 -5.19 7.63
N HIS A 27 -10.37 -4.72 6.39
CA HIS A 27 -11.16 -5.23 5.27
C HIS A 27 -10.43 -6.31 4.45
N ALA A 28 -9.18 -6.62 4.80
CA ALA A 28 -8.45 -7.73 4.21
C ALA A 28 -8.73 -9.05 4.98
N PRO A 29 -8.89 -10.20 4.30
CA PRO A 29 -9.07 -11.50 4.95
C PRO A 29 -7.87 -11.92 5.81
N HIS A 30 -6.68 -11.41 5.49
CA HIS A 30 -5.44 -11.61 6.23
C HIS A 30 -4.64 -10.31 6.25
N ALA A 31 -3.66 -10.21 7.15
CA ALA A 31 -2.73 -9.09 7.19
C ALA A 31 -2.11 -8.85 5.80
N PRO A 32 -2.33 -7.67 5.18
CA PRO A 32 -1.85 -7.41 3.83
C PRO A 32 -0.34 -7.20 3.80
N GLU A 33 0.25 -7.60 2.69
CA GLU A 33 1.67 -7.46 2.37
C GLU A 33 1.94 -6.16 1.60
N VAL A 34 0.89 -5.64 0.97
CA VAL A 34 0.90 -4.43 0.16
C VAL A 34 -0.39 -3.65 0.42
N ILE A 35 -0.28 -2.35 0.62
CA ILE A 35 -1.40 -1.42 0.70
C ILE A 35 -1.21 -0.33 -0.35
N TYR A 36 -2.18 -0.15 -1.24
CA TYR A 36 -2.14 0.95 -2.22
C TYR A 36 -3.31 1.93 -2.08
N ASP A 37 -3.08 3.16 -2.52
CA ASP A 37 -4.13 4.16 -2.76
C ASP A 37 -3.91 4.83 -4.11
N THR A 38 -5.00 5.17 -4.81
CA THR A 38 -4.95 5.80 -6.14
C THR A 38 -4.71 7.31 -6.09
N GLY A 39 -4.25 7.84 -4.95
CA GLY A 39 -4.07 9.27 -4.75
C GLY A 39 -5.38 10.03 -4.56
N GLY A 40 -5.29 11.34 -4.69
CA GLY A 40 -6.39 12.29 -4.50
C GLY A 40 -6.02 13.68 -4.99
N ILE A 41 -6.88 14.67 -4.76
CA ILE A 41 -6.58 16.06 -5.16
C ILE A 41 -5.30 16.52 -4.46
N GLY A 42 -4.26 16.84 -5.23
CA GLY A 42 -2.95 17.23 -4.72
C GLY A 42 -2.16 16.13 -4.00
N LYS A 43 -2.51 14.84 -4.21
CA LYS A 43 -1.83 13.68 -3.61
C LYS A 43 -1.58 12.62 -4.68
N GLU A 44 -0.31 12.24 -4.83
CA GLU A 44 0.10 11.18 -5.76
C GLU A 44 -0.39 9.80 -5.31
N ALA A 45 -0.57 8.89 -6.27
CA ALA A 45 -0.87 7.49 -5.99
C ALA A 45 0.35 6.80 -5.38
N MET A 46 0.11 5.89 -4.43
CA MET A 46 1.19 5.24 -3.67
C MET A 46 0.94 3.75 -3.49
N VAL A 47 2.01 2.97 -3.59
CA VAL A 47 2.08 1.56 -3.17
C VAL A 47 2.99 1.47 -1.95
N ARG A 48 2.52 0.83 -0.88
CA ARG A 48 3.25 0.65 0.38
C ARG A 48 3.45 -0.82 0.64
N LEU A 49 4.69 -1.22 0.90
CA LEU A 49 5.04 -2.60 1.25
C LEU A 49 5.08 -2.73 2.78
N VAL A 50 4.50 -3.81 3.29
CA VAL A 50 4.45 -4.13 4.72
C VAL A 50 5.14 -5.46 4.95
N GLY A 51 5.98 -5.53 5.99
CA GLY A 51 6.70 -6.73 6.39
C GLY A 51 7.01 -6.71 7.88
N CYS A 52 7.36 -7.87 8.42
CA CYS A 52 7.74 -8.05 9.82
C CYS A 52 9.06 -7.36 10.18
N ASP A 53 9.91 -7.10 9.18
CA ASP A 53 11.18 -6.39 9.31
C ASP A 53 11.56 -5.72 7.98
N ALA A 54 12.62 -4.91 8.01
CA ALA A 54 13.08 -4.15 6.86
C ALA A 54 13.65 -5.03 5.74
N LEU A 55 14.31 -6.15 6.08
CA LEU A 55 14.91 -7.04 5.09
C LEU A 55 13.80 -7.68 4.24
N HIS A 56 12.76 -8.18 4.89
CA HIS A 56 11.60 -8.76 4.21
C HIS A 56 10.91 -7.75 3.26
N VAL A 57 10.82 -6.48 3.65
CA VAL A 57 10.27 -5.42 2.79
C VAL A 57 11.16 -5.19 1.55
N VAL A 58 12.48 -5.12 1.74
CA VAL A 58 13.44 -4.92 0.65
C VAL A 58 13.43 -6.09 -0.34
N GLU A 59 13.40 -7.33 0.15
CA GLU A 59 13.33 -8.52 -0.70
C GLU A 59 12.10 -8.49 -1.62
N ARG A 60 10.93 -8.10 -1.09
CA ARG A 60 9.70 -7.92 -1.87
C ARG A 60 9.83 -6.79 -2.89
N ALA A 61 10.40 -5.66 -2.49
CA ALA A 61 10.61 -4.52 -3.39
C ALA A 61 11.48 -4.92 -4.59
N VAL A 62 12.58 -5.63 -4.35
CA VAL A 62 13.47 -6.14 -5.41
C VAL A 62 12.75 -7.16 -6.30
N ALA A 63 11.96 -8.07 -5.73
CA ALA A 63 11.18 -9.03 -6.50
C ALA A 63 10.19 -8.33 -7.45
N ILE A 64 9.44 -7.33 -6.95
CA ILE A 64 8.53 -6.51 -7.76
C ILE A 64 9.30 -5.77 -8.85
N ALA A 65 10.43 -5.15 -8.50
CA ALA A 65 11.26 -4.41 -9.45
C ALA A 65 11.79 -5.30 -10.58
N ARG A 66 12.11 -6.58 -10.33
CA ARG A 66 12.50 -7.53 -11.38
C ARG A 66 11.36 -7.89 -12.31
N ILE A 67 10.16 -8.06 -11.78
CA ILE A 67 8.95 -8.37 -12.57
C ILE A 67 8.56 -7.19 -13.46
N VAL A 68 8.54 -5.98 -12.90
CA VAL A 68 8.17 -4.76 -13.63
C VAL A 68 9.32 -4.29 -14.52
N GLY A 69 10.56 -4.46 -14.05
CA GLY A 69 11.79 -4.03 -14.70
C GLY A 69 12.17 -4.82 -15.95
N GLY A 70 11.69 -6.07 -16.07
CA GLY A 70 11.86 -6.89 -17.28
C GLY A 70 11.09 -6.41 -18.51
N ASN A 71 10.36 -5.30 -18.40
CA ASN A 71 9.61 -4.67 -19.50
C ASN A 71 10.28 -3.35 -19.99
N PHE A 72 11.53 -3.08 -19.62
CA PHE A 72 12.31 -1.93 -20.11
C PHE A 72 13.49 -2.37 -21.00
N GLU A 73 13.33 -3.43 -21.79
CA GLU A 73 14.15 -3.68 -22.99
C GLU A 73 13.45 -3.16 -24.25
#